data_AF-A0A918Z4R5-F1
#
_entry.id   AF-A0A918Z4R5-F1
#
_cell.length_a   1.000
_cell.length_b   1.000
_cell.length_c   1.000
_cell.angle_alpha   90.00
_cell.angle_beta   90.00
_cell.angle_gamma   90.00
#
_symmetry.space_group_name_H-M   'P 1'
#
loop_
_entity.id
_entity.type
_entity.pdbx_description
1 polymer ?
#
loop_
_entity_poly.entity_id
_entity_poly.type
_entity_poly.pdbx_seq_one_letter_code
_entity_poly.pdbx_strand_id
1 'polypeptide(L)'
;MDLPTAAAHGVALAERVIASVEADPSRLDLGPSPWAGPRVSAAPAPLPADAPAAAVFPSGRPLPPSLRRWLAFDSGLLRRSGWFGPGHRFTPRTLGRLARDEFGDGWGACFEPLSARFDECFLLPGGSDSRRVLATNSVDAYGEYPVFALDVDDLPCVELMYPGLDVYLADTAGIVTRGGPGYSALADDPAYGPRMLTHARQVFAGAFGEECLG
;
A
#
# COMPACT_ATOMS: atom_id res chain seq x y z
N MET A 1 0.20 -19.57 -15.29
CA MET A 1 1.54 -19.56 -15.90
C MET A 1 2.46 -19.05 -14.80
N ASP A 2 3.25 -19.94 -14.20
CA ASP A 2 4.09 -19.57 -13.06
C ASP A 2 5.17 -18.58 -13.52
N LEU A 3 5.22 -17.43 -12.85
CA LEU A 3 6.21 -16.40 -13.14
C LEU A 3 7.56 -16.83 -12.58
N PRO A 4 8.68 -16.53 -13.26
CA PRO A 4 9.99 -16.63 -12.63
C PRO A 4 9.99 -15.83 -11.32
N THR A 5 10.54 -16.39 -10.23
CA THR A 5 10.51 -15.78 -8.89
C THR A 5 11.01 -14.32 -8.88
N ALA A 6 11.99 -13.97 -9.71
CA ALA A 6 12.49 -12.60 -9.84
C ALA A 6 11.47 -11.63 -10.47
N ALA A 7 10.62 -12.09 -11.39
CA ALA A 7 9.61 -11.29 -12.07
C ALA A 7 8.31 -11.12 -11.25
N ALA A 8 8.23 -11.81 -10.10
CA ALA A 8 7.11 -11.77 -9.19
C ALA A 8 7.28 -10.73 -8.07
N HIS A 9 8.41 -10.03 -7.96
CA HIS A 9 8.69 -9.16 -6.82
C HIS A 9 9.41 -7.86 -7.20
N GLY A 10 9.30 -6.87 -6.30
CA GLY A 10 10.05 -5.61 -6.30
C GLY A 10 9.94 -4.83 -7.61
N VAL A 11 11.08 -4.31 -8.07
CA VAL A 11 11.16 -3.47 -9.28
C VAL A 11 10.64 -4.20 -10.52
N ALA A 12 10.97 -5.49 -10.70
CA ALA A 12 10.56 -6.22 -11.91
C ALA A 12 9.03 -6.36 -12.00
N LEU A 13 8.35 -6.55 -10.86
CA LEU A 13 6.89 -6.56 -10.83
C LEU A 13 6.33 -5.15 -11.07
N ALA A 14 6.93 -4.11 -10.47
CA ALA A 14 6.53 -2.73 -10.69
C ALA A 14 6.66 -2.30 -12.17
N GLU A 15 7.71 -2.71 -12.88
CA GLU A 15 7.88 -2.45 -14.32
C GLU A 15 6.75 -3.07 -15.16
N ARG A 16 6.28 -4.27 -14.78
CA ARG A 16 5.16 -4.92 -15.46
C ARG A 16 3.85 -4.18 -15.21
N VAL A 17 3.65 -3.65 -14.01
CA VAL A 17 2.52 -2.76 -13.71
C VAL A 17 2.60 -1.53 -14.61
N ILE A 18 3.76 -0.86 -14.66
CA ILE A 18 3.96 0.33 -15.47
C ILE A 18 3.64 0.03 -16.94
N ALA A 19 4.21 -1.03 -17.51
CA ALA A 19 3.93 -1.43 -18.89
C ALA A 19 2.43 -1.72 -19.12
N SER A 20 1.74 -2.32 -18.14
CA SER A 20 0.30 -2.56 -18.23
C SER A 20 -0.51 -1.26 -18.19
N VAL A 21 -0.12 -0.30 -17.37
CA VAL A 21 -0.79 1.00 -17.23
C VAL A 21 -0.51 1.92 -18.42
N GLU A 22 0.70 1.86 -18.99
CA GLU A 22 1.04 2.54 -20.24
C GLU A 22 0.20 2.02 -21.41
N ALA A 23 -0.04 0.70 -21.46
CA ALA A 23 -0.90 0.09 -22.47
C ALA A 23 -2.38 0.43 -22.25
N ASP A 24 -2.81 0.55 -21.00
CA ASP A 24 -4.20 0.82 -20.61
C ASP A 24 -4.27 1.56 -19.26
N PRO A 25 -4.42 2.90 -19.26
CA PRO A 25 -4.47 3.70 -18.04
C PRO A 25 -5.65 3.37 -17.12
N SER A 26 -6.69 2.67 -17.61
CA SER A 26 -7.83 2.27 -16.80
C SER A 26 -7.53 1.09 -15.85
N ARG A 27 -6.37 0.44 -16.00
CA ARG A 27 -5.94 -0.69 -15.17
C ARG A 27 -5.85 -0.39 -13.68
N LEU A 28 -5.70 0.88 -13.29
CA LEU A 28 -5.72 1.30 -11.89
C LEU A 28 -7.06 1.94 -11.46
N ASP A 29 -8.18 1.60 -12.11
CA ASP A 29 -9.51 2.02 -11.68
C ASP A 29 -9.92 1.30 -10.39
N LEU A 30 -9.49 1.88 -9.27
CA LEU A 30 -9.70 1.40 -7.90
C LEU A 30 -11.12 1.62 -7.36
N GLY A 31 -12.10 1.82 -8.24
CA GLY A 31 -13.51 1.99 -7.89
C GLY A 31 -13.89 3.42 -7.46
N PRO A 32 -15.19 3.68 -7.26
CA PRO A 32 -15.68 5.01 -6.92
C PRO A 32 -15.37 5.33 -5.45
N SER A 33 -14.31 6.09 -5.19
CA SER A 33 -14.19 6.83 -3.93
C SER A 33 -14.78 8.24 -4.14
N PRO A 34 -15.74 8.69 -3.31
CA PRO A 34 -16.30 10.04 -3.40
C PRO A 34 -15.26 11.16 -3.21
N TRP A 35 -14.05 10.82 -2.75
CA TRP A 35 -12.93 11.73 -2.52
C TRP A 35 -11.84 11.69 -3.60
N ALA A 36 -11.88 10.71 -4.52
CA ALA A 36 -10.80 10.48 -5.48
C ALA A 36 -10.82 11.39 -6.73
N GLY A 37 -11.83 12.26 -6.86
CA GLY A 37 -12.01 13.11 -8.03
C GLY A 37 -12.33 12.32 -9.31
N PRO A 38 -12.44 12.99 -10.49
CA PRO A 38 -12.78 12.33 -11.74
C PRO A 38 -11.80 11.18 -12.08
N ARG A 39 -12.37 10.04 -12.49
CA ARG A 39 -11.66 8.89 -13.05
C ARG A 39 -10.85 9.31 -14.27
N VAL A 40 -9.57 8.93 -14.27
CA VAL A 40 -8.62 8.94 -15.39
C VAL A 40 -8.71 10.16 -16.32
N SER A 41 -7.78 11.11 -16.16
CA SER A 41 -7.28 11.92 -17.29
C SER A 41 -6.07 12.74 -16.84
N ALA A 42 -4.92 12.10 -16.69
CA ALA A 42 -3.65 12.78 -16.86
C ALA A 42 -2.65 11.79 -17.45
N ALA A 43 -1.79 12.28 -18.35
CA ALA A 43 -0.54 11.60 -18.63
C ALA A 43 0.22 11.35 -17.31
N PRO A 44 1.02 10.28 -17.20
CA PRO A 44 1.86 10.04 -16.03
C PRO A 44 2.60 11.31 -15.60
N ALA A 45 2.59 11.60 -14.30
CA ALA A 45 3.19 12.80 -13.72
C ALA A 45 4.35 12.40 -12.81
N PRO A 46 5.53 12.07 -13.36
CA PRO A 46 6.67 11.62 -12.57
C PRO A 46 7.15 12.75 -11.63
N LEU A 47 7.78 12.36 -10.52
CA LEU A 47 8.57 13.33 -9.74
C LEU A 47 9.81 13.78 -10.54
N PRO A 48 10.37 14.97 -10.24
CA PRO A 48 11.66 15.39 -10.80
C PRO A 48 12.72 14.30 -10.62
N ALA A 49 13.56 14.06 -11.65
CA ALA A 49 14.42 12.87 -11.72
C ALA A 49 15.41 12.71 -10.53
N ASP A 50 15.81 13.82 -9.92
CA ASP A 50 16.68 13.89 -8.75
C ASP A 50 15.95 13.59 -7.42
N ALA A 51 14.63 13.79 -7.36
CA ALA A 51 13.86 13.64 -6.13
C ALA A 51 13.76 12.18 -5.64
N PRO A 52 13.39 11.15 -6.44
CA PRO A 52 13.26 9.78 -5.95
C PRO A 52 14.58 9.12 -5.53
N ALA A 53 15.70 9.51 -6.15
CA ALA A 53 17.00 8.87 -5.90
C ALA A 53 17.52 9.17 -4.49
N ALA A 54 17.37 10.42 -4.04
CA ALA A 54 17.81 10.88 -2.72
C ALA A 54 16.70 10.83 -1.65
N ALA A 55 15.45 10.56 -2.05
CA ALA A 55 14.34 10.57 -1.12
C ALA A 55 14.40 9.43 -0.09
N VAL A 56 14.03 9.80 1.13
CA VAL A 56 13.78 8.91 2.28
C VAL A 56 12.44 9.32 2.89
N PHE A 57 11.81 8.40 3.62
CA PHE A 57 10.68 8.77 4.46
C PHE A 57 11.12 9.72 5.59
N PRO A 58 10.20 10.49 6.19
CA PRO A 58 10.52 11.39 7.31
C PRO A 58 11.22 10.72 8.49
N SER A 59 10.98 9.42 8.73
CA SER A 59 11.73 8.58 9.67
C SER A 59 13.21 8.37 9.33
N GLY A 60 13.67 8.79 8.15
CA GLY A 60 15.00 8.50 7.61
C GLY A 60 15.11 7.14 6.90
N ARG A 61 14.03 6.36 6.87
CA ARG A 61 14.01 5.06 6.21
C ARG A 61 14.06 5.17 4.69
N PRO A 62 14.68 4.20 4.00
CA PRO A 62 14.73 4.20 2.54
C PRO A 62 13.32 3.97 1.96
N LEU A 63 13.04 4.60 0.83
CA LEU A 63 11.88 4.26 0.00
C LEU A 63 12.03 2.84 -0.58
N PRO A 64 10.94 2.06 -0.67
CA PRO A 64 10.95 0.78 -1.37
C PRO A 64 11.43 0.91 -2.80
N PRO A 65 12.13 -0.10 -3.34
CA PRO A 65 12.52 -0.12 -4.74
C PRO A 65 11.34 0.06 -5.70
N SER A 66 10.20 -0.59 -5.44
CA SER A 66 8.98 -0.45 -6.24
C SER A 66 8.43 0.99 -6.19
N LEU A 67 8.42 1.62 -5.01
CA LEU A 67 7.94 3.00 -4.84
C LEU A 67 8.82 3.99 -5.59
N ARG A 68 10.15 3.86 -5.49
CA ARG A 68 11.08 4.72 -6.24
C ARG A 68 10.81 4.60 -7.74
N ARG A 69 10.63 3.38 -8.23
CA ARG A 69 10.38 3.14 -9.65
C ARG A 69 9.02 3.70 -10.09
N TRP A 70 7.99 3.52 -9.28
CA TRP A 70 6.66 4.05 -9.51
C TRP A 70 6.67 5.58 -9.56
N LEU A 71 7.32 6.25 -8.59
CA LEU A 71 7.41 7.72 -8.55
C LEU A 71 8.19 8.32 -9.73
N ALA A 72 9.11 7.58 -10.33
CA ALA A 72 9.77 7.95 -11.57
C ALA A 72 8.88 7.81 -12.81
N PHE A 73 7.73 7.14 -12.68
CA PHE A 73 6.71 7.00 -13.72
C PHE A 73 5.51 7.92 -13.46
N ASP A 74 4.83 7.74 -12.33
CA ASP A 74 3.68 8.55 -11.91
C ASP A 74 3.68 8.80 -10.40
N SER A 75 3.41 10.05 -10.03
CA SER A 75 3.14 10.44 -8.64
C SER A 75 1.69 10.90 -8.44
N GLY A 76 0.89 11.00 -9.50
CA GLY A 76 -0.47 11.52 -9.47
C GLY A 76 -1.39 10.72 -8.56
N LEU A 77 -1.30 9.39 -8.62
CA LEU A 77 -2.09 8.49 -7.76
C LEU A 77 -1.83 8.77 -6.26
N LEU A 78 -0.56 8.77 -5.85
CA LEU A 78 -0.17 8.95 -4.45
C LEU A 78 -0.42 10.39 -3.96
N ARG A 79 -0.29 11.38 -4.86
CA ARG A 79 -0.63 12.78 -4.56
C ARG A 79 -2.09 12.96 -4.19
N ARG A 80 -3.01 12.30 -4.92
CA ARG A 80 -4.45 12.34 -4.60
C ARG A 80 -4.76 11.66 -3.25
N SER A 81 -3.96 10.70 -2.83
CA SER A 81 -4.05 10.06 -1.51
C SER A 81 -3.33 10.84 -0.40
N GLY A 82 -2.91 12.08 -0.65
CA GLY A 82 -2.34 12.95 0.37
C GLY A 82 -0.92 12.58 0.79
N TRP A 83 -0.13 11.95 -0.08
CA TRP A 83 1.26 11.58 0.23
C TRP A 83 2.22 12.76 0.29
N PHE A 84 1.90 13.86 -0.39
CA PHE A 84 2.83 14.95 -0.61
C PHE A 84 2.30 16.29 -0.08
N GLY A 85 3.12 16.96 0.72
CA GLY A 85 3.00 18.38 1.04
C GLY A 85 3.79 19.26 0.06
N PRO A 86 3.98 20.55 0.40
CA PRO A 86 4.80 21.48 -0.37
C PRO A 86 6.21 20.92 -0.65
N GLY A 87 6.68 21.08 -1.89
CA GLY A 87 8.00 20.60 -2.31
C GLY A 87 8.14 19.08 -2.35
N HIS A 88 7.03 18.34 -2.54
CA HIS A 88 7.00 16.88 -2.63
C HIS A 88 7.48 16.15 -1.36
N ARG A 89 7.42 16.82 -0.20
CA ARG A 89 7.74 16.20 1.08
C ARG A 89 6.67 15.18 1.46
N PHE A 90 7.09 14.00 1.91
CA PHE A 90 6.18 12.99 2.42
C PHE A 90 5.45 13.45 3.68
N THR A 91 4.14 13.17 3.73
CA THR A 91 3.26 13.56 4.84
C THR A 91 2.62 12.33 5.49
N PRO A 92 3.39 11.53 6.26
CA PRO A 92 2.86 10.37 6.96
C PRO A 92 1.88 10.78 8.05
N ARG A 93 1.01 9.84 8.41
CA ARG A 93 0.11 9.94 9.57
C ARG A 93 0.35 8.76 10.50
N THR A 94 -0.05 8.88 11.76
CA THR A 94 -0.23 7.70 12.61
C THR A 94 -1.42 6.89 12.09
N LEU A 95 -1.48 5.61 12.45
CA LEU A 95 -2.59 4.75 12.04
C LEU A 95 -3.94 5.32 12.52
N GLY A 96 -4.05 5.68 13.80
CA GLY A 96 -5.27 6.23 14.38
C GLY A 96 -5.71 7.54 13.73
N ARG A 97 -4.77 8.45 13.44
CA ARG A 97 -5.09 9.69 12.71
C ARG A 97 -5.60 9.40 11.30
N LEU A 98 -4.93 8.50 10.57
CA LEU A 98 -5.37 8.11 9.23
C LEU A 98 -6.77 7.50 9.28
N ALA A 99 -7.03 6.58 10.22
CA ALA A 99 -8.33 5.95 10.37
C ALA A 99 -9.44 6.96 10.72
N ARG A 100 -9.19 7.95 11.58
CA ARG A 100 -10.14 9.04 11.87
C ARG A 100 -10.42 9.92 10.66
N ASP A 101 -9.38 10.26 9.89
CA ASP A 101 -9.55 11.04 8.67
C ASP A 101 -10.47 10.31 7.67
N GLU A 102 -10.40 8.96 7.61
CA GLU A 102 -11.11 8.14 6.62
C GLU A 102 -12.47 7.60 7.08
N PHE A 103 -12.64 7.32 8.37
CA PHE A 103 -13.83 6.68 8.96
C PHE A 103 -14.54 7.56 10.00
N GLY A 104 -14.01 8.74 10.30
CA GLY A 104 -14.52 9.65 11.32
C GLY A 104 -14.19 9.22 12.76
N ASP A 105 -14.58 10.05 13.73
CA ASP A 105 -14.29 9.84 15.15
C ASP A 105 -14.99 8.61 15.78
N GLY A 106 -15.99 8.03 15.09
CA GLY A 106 -16.63 6.78 15.51
C GLY A 106 -15.69 5.59 15.28
N TRP A 107 -15.82 4.95 14.12
CA TRP A 107 -15.02 3.77 13.79
C TRP A 107 -13.51 4.03 13.73
N GLY A 108 -13.10 5.23 13.32
CA GLY A 108 -11.68 5.57 13.22
C GLY A 108 -10.96 5.60 14.58
N ALA A 109 -11.66 5.91 15.67
CA ALA A 109 -11.06 5.96 17.00
C ALA A 109 -10.59 4.59 17.51
N CYS A 110 -11.20 3.50 17.02
CA CYS A 110 -10.82 2.12 17.36
C CYS A 110 -9.36 1.79 17.01
N PHE A 111 -8.77 2.48 16.03
CA PHE A 111 -7.40 2.22 15.56
C PHE A 111 -6.32 2.97 16.32
N GLU A 112 -6.68 3.93 17.19
CA GLU A 112 -5.70 4.74 17.92
C GLU A 112 -4.78 3.93 18.86
N PRO A 113 -5.27 2.91 19.61
CA PRO A 113 -4.40 2.09 20.46
C PRO A 113 -3.29 1.38 19.68
N LEU A 114 -3.51 1.13 18.38
CA LEU A 114 -2.54 0.49 17.50
C LEU A 114 -1.53 1.47 16.90
N SER A 115 -1.74 2.79 16.98
CA SER A 115 -0.83 3.81 16.43
C SER A 115 0.62 3.60 16.86
N ALA A 116 0.88 3.19 18.11
CA ALA A 116 2.24 2.98 18.61
C ALA A 116 2.97 1.79 17.97
N ARG A 117 2.25 0.88 17.30
CA ARG A 117 2.85 -0.25 16.57
C ARG A 117 3.26 0.11 15.14
N PHE A 118 2.79 1.24 14.60
CA PHE A 118 3.04 1.66 13.23
C PHE A 118 3.73 3.02 13.21
N ASP A 119 4.95 3.08 12.67
CA ASP A 119 5.74 4.30 12.74
C ASP A 119 5.20 5.41 11.81
N GLU A 120 5.06 5.10 10.53
CA GLU A 120 4.54 6.02 9.52
C GLU A 120 3.56 5.28 8.63
N CYS A 121 2.36 5.83 8.48
CA CYS A 121 1.30 5.28 7.65
C CYS A 121 0.99 6.20 6.48
N PHE A 122 0.81 5.60 5.30
CA PHE A 122 0.44 6.27 4.07
C PHE A 122 -0.81 5.61 3.46
N LEU A 123 -1.82 6.42 3.16
CA LEU A 123 -3.07 5.96 2.56
C LEU A 123 -2.84 5.55 1.11
N LEU A 124 -3.24 4.35 0.75
CA LEU A 124 -3.30 3.88 -0.62
C LEU A 124 -4.74 3.89 -1.12
N PRO A 125 -4.98 4.18 -2.41
CA PRO A 125 -6.32 4.18 -2.95
C PRO A 125 -6.95 2.77 -2.99
N GLY A 126 -8.27 2.72 -3.04
CA GLY A 126 -9.03 1.48 -3.13
C GLY A 126 -9.67 1.03 -1.81
N GLY A 127 -10.71 0.22 -1.96
CA GLY A 127 -11.63 -0.15 -0.89
C GLY A 127 -12.91 0.69 -0.90
N SER A 128 -14.04 0.05 -0.59
CA SER A 128 -15.32 0.72 -0.33
C SER A 128 -15.36 1.09 1.14
N ASP A 129 -15.60 0.09 1.98
CA ASP A 129 -15.74 0.23 3.44
C ASP A 129 -14.43 -0.06 4.18
N SER A 130 -13.39 -0.44 3.43
CA SER A 130 -12.02 -0.58 3.93
C SER A 130 -11.05 0.41 3.29
N ARG A 131 -9.88 0.60 3.92
CA ARG A 131 -8.79 1.44 3.42
C ARG A 131 -7.50 0.65 3.33
N ARG A 132 -6.63 1.00 2.39
CA ARG A 132 -5.29 0.38 2.27
C ARG A 132 -4.26 1.34 2.85
N VAL A 133 -3.35 0.80 3.66
CA VAL A 133 -2.34 1.60 4.36
C VAL A 133 -0.98 0.93 4.20
N LEU A 134 -0.02 1.65 3.61
CA LEU A 134 1.38 1.26 3.65
C LEU A 134 1.98 1.74 4.97
N ALA A 135 2.65 0.85 5.71
CA ALA A 135 3.32 1.20 6.96
C ALA A 135 4.83 0.94 6.92
N THR A 136 5.64 1.92 7.34
CA THR A 136 7.09 1.90 7.09
C THR A 136 7.94 1.22 8.16
N ASN A 137 7.35 0.38 9.04
CA ASN A 137 8.05 -0.20 10.19
C ASN A 137 9.34 -0.95 9.82
N SER A 138 9.20 -1.95 8.96
CA SER A 138 10.27 -2.86 8.57
C SER A 138 10.06 -3.40 7.18
N VAL A 139 11.16 -3.54 6.44
CA VAL A 139 11.16 -4.11 5.10
C VAL A 139 11.26 -5.63 5.12
N ASP A 140 10.82 -6.26 4.04
CA ASP A 140 11.13 -7.66 3.72
C ASP A 140 12.48 -7.82 3.00
N ALA A 141 12.76 -9.04 2.51
CA ALA A 141 13.96 -9.38 1.76
C ALA A 141 14.11 -8.64 0.41
N TYR A 142 13.04 -7.99 -0.08
CA TYR A 142 13.01 -7.22 -1.32
C TYR A 142 13.06 -5.71 -1.07
N GLY A 143 13.16 -5.28 0.20
CA GLY A 143 13.15 -3.87 0.56
C GLY A 143 11.74 -3.25 0.54
N GLU A 144 10.70 -4.07 0.50
CA GLU A 144 9.31 -3.61 0.43
C GLU A 144 8.68 -3.51 1.82
N TYR A 145 7.77 -2.54 1.99
CA TYR A 145 6.98 -2.37 3.22
C TYR A 145 5.59 -2.97 3.07
N PRO A 146 5.01 -3.53 4.14
CA PRO A 146 3.70 -4.16 4.08
C PRO A 146 2.57 -3.15 3.83
N VAL A 147 1.50 -3.65 3.21
CA VAL A 147 0.24 -2.94 3.04
C VAL A 147 -0.85 -3.65 3.84
N PHE A 148 -1.55 -2.91 4.68
CA PHE A 148 -2.64 -3.38 5.51
C PHE A 148 -3.98 -2.91 4.97
N ALA A 149 -5.02 -3.72 5.15
CA ALA A 149 -6.40 -3.30 5.08
C ALA A 149 -6.85 -2.84 6.48
N LEU A 150 -7.52 -1.69 6.54
CA LEU A 150 -8.33 -1.29 7.69
C LEU A 150 -9.78 -1.50 7.29
N ASP A 151 -10.51 -2.30 8.04
CA ASP A 151 -11.91 -2.61 7.78
C ASP A 151 -12.78 -2.25 8.99
N VAL A 152 -14.03 -1.88 8.72
CA VAL A 152 -15.04 -1.49 9.72
C VAL A 152 -16.42 -2.09 9.43
N ASP A 153 -16.58 -2.94 8.40
CA ASP A 153 -17.89 -3.45 7.97
C ASP A 153 -18.58 -4.35 9.03
N ASP A 154 -17.80 -5.20 9.70
CA ASP A 154 -18.30 -6.06 10.80
C ASP A 154 -17.71 -5.63 12.16
N LEU A 155 -16.42 -5.86 12.33
CA LEU A 155 -15.63 -5.43 13.48
C LEU A 155 -14.43 -4.65 12.97
N PRO A 156 -14.11 -3.49 13.57
CA PRO A 156 -12.89 -2.77 13.25
C PRO A 156 -11.68 -3.69 13.32
N CYS A 157 -10.94 -3.84 12.23
CA CYS A 157 -9.75 -4.68 12.20
C CYS A 157 -8.65 -4.09 11.31
N VAL A 158 -7.41 -4.45 11.62
CA VAL A 158 -6.26 -4.23 10.75
C VAL A 158 -5.72 -5.58 10.31
N GLU A 159 -5.61 -5.78 8.99
CA GLU A 159 -5.19 -7.06 8.42
C GLU A 159 -4.12 -6.86 7.35
N LEU A 160 -3.05 -7.65 7.39
CA LEU A 160 -1.99 -7.64 6.40
C LEU A 160 -2.55 -8.13 5.06
N MET A 161 -2.59 -7.24 4.07
CA MET A 161 -3.21 -7.52 2.77
C MET A 161 -2.18 -7.85 1.69
N TYR A 162 -1.07 -7.12 1.66
CA TYR A 162 0.02 -7.35 0.69
C TYR A 162 1.39 -7.24 1.36
N PRO A 163 2.38 -8.01 0.88
CA PRO A 163 3.73 -7.96 1.43
C PRO A 163 4.55 -6.75 0.93
N GLY A 164 3.99 -5.93 0.04
CA GLY A 164 4.74 -4.86 -0.60
C GLY A 164 3.87 -3.99 -1.51
N LEU A 165 4.37 -2.79 -1.81
CA LEU A 165 3.70 -1.88 -2.75
C LEU A 165 3.71 -2.48 -4.18
N ASP A 166 4.77 -3.20 -4.53
CA ASP A 166 4.88 -3.97 -5.78
C ASP A 166 3.67 -4.88 -6.01
N VAL A 167 3.29 -5.65 -4.99
CA VAL A 167 2.18 -6.60 -5.06
C VAL A 167 0.83 -5.90 -5.01
N TYR A 168 0.68 -4.86 -4.19
CA TYR A 168 -0.54 -4.03 -4.18
C TYR A 168 -0.82 -3.42 -5.57
N LEU A 169 0.19 -2.84 -6.21
CA LEU A 169 0.07 -2.25 -7.54
C LEU A 169 -0.25 -3.32 -8.59
N ALA A 170 0.34 -4.51 -8.48
CA ALA A 170 0.11 -5.61 -9.41
C ALA A 170 -1.29 -6.24 -9.28
N ASP A 171 -1.80 -6.42 -8.06
CA ASP A 171 -3.17 -6.87 -7.84
C ASP A 171 -4.17 -5.83 -8.34
N THR A 172 -3.91 -4.55 -8.05
CA THR A 172 -4.73 -3.45 -8.55
C THR A 172 -4.78 -3.42 -10.08
N ALA A 173 -3.64 -3.63 -10.75
CA ALA A 173 -3.57 -3.67 -12.21
C ALA A 173 -4.12 -4.96 -12.85
N GLY A 174 -4.58 -5.93 -12.03
CA GLY A 174 -5.05 -7.24 -12.49
C GLY A 174 -3.94 -8.15 -13.03
N ILE A 175 -2.68 -7.91 -12.64
CA ILE A 175 -1.53 -8.75 -12.99
C ILE A 175 -1.37 -9.90 -12.00
N VAL A 176 -1.64 -9.62 -10.71
CA VAL A 176 -1.74 -10.61 -9.64
C VAL A 176 -3.21 -10.77 -9.30
N THR A 177 -3.58 -11.94 -8.79
CA THR A 177 -4.94 -12.20 -8.30
C THR A 177 -4.86 -12.89 -6.96
N ARG A 178 -5.62 -12.40 -5.99
CA ARG A 178 -5.78 -13.05 -4.69
C ARG A 178 -6.72 -14.25 -4.84
N GLY A 179 -6.18 -15.46 -4.67
CA GLY A 179 -6.91 -16.72 -4.92
C GLY A 179 -7.83 -17.19 -3.78
N GLY A 180 -7.81 -16.51 -2.63
CA GLY A 180 -8.52 -16.92 -1.41
C GLY A 180 -9.42 -15.83 -0.82
N PRO A 181 -10.23 -16.17 0.19
CA PRO A 181 -11.07 -15.22 0.91
C PRO A 181 -10.24 -14.31 1.82
N GLY A 182 -10.81 -13.16 2.19
CA GLY A 182 -10.22 -12.23 3.16
C GLY A 182 -9.11 -11.33 2.59
N TYR A 183 -8.52 -10.50 3.46
CA TYR A 183 -7.45 -9.60 3.04
C TYR A 183 -6.11 -10.33 2.92
N SER A 184 -5.83 -11.27 3.83
CA SER A 184 -4.59 -12.04 3.91
C SER A 184 -4.50 -13.22 2.94
N ALA A 185 -5.35 -13.28 1.91
CA ALA A 185 -5.40 -14.40 0.97
C ALA A 185 -4.05 -14.76 0.31
N LEU A 186 -3.11 -13.83 0.26
CA LEU A 186 -1.75 -14.07 -0.25
C LEU A 186 -0.83 -14.82 0.73
N ALA A 187 -1.26 -15.08 1.97
CA ALA A 187 -0.51 -15.87 2.93
C ALA A 187 -0.28 -17.32 2.46
N ASP A 188 -1.24 -17.88 1.72
CA ASP A 188 -1.17 -19.23 1.16
C ASP A 188 -0.56 -19.26 -0.25
N ASP A 189 -0.23 -18.10 -0.83
CA ASP A 189 0.37 -18.02 -2.15
C ASP A 189 1.85 -18.47 -2.08
N PRO A 190 2.31 -19.42 -2.92
CA PRO A 190 3.68 -19.91 -2.88
C PRO A 190 4.76 -18.84 -3.11
N ALA A 191 4.45 -17.80 -3.89
CA ALA A 191 5.37 -16.70 -4.17
C ALA A 191 5.34 -15.62 -3.09
N TYR A 192 4.16 -15.31 -2.53
CA TYR A 192 3.99 -14.16 -1.62
C TYR A 192 3.90 -14.55 -0.14
N GLY A 193 3.46 -15.76 0.18
CA GLY A 193 3.27 -16.26 1.53
C GLY A 193 4.48 -16.10 2.47
N PRO A 194 5.71 -16.43 2.03
CA PRO A 194 6.90 -16.21 2.87
C PRO A 194 7.13 -14.74 3.25
N ARG A 195 6.82 -13.81 2.34
CA ARG A 195 6.93 -12.36 2.61
C ARG A 195 5.81 -11.90 3.54
N MET A 196 4.58 -12.38 3.33
CA MET A 196 3.44 -12.14 4.22
C MET A 196 3.76 -12.58 5.65
N LEU A 197 4.27 -13.80 5.82
CA LEU A 197 4.65 -14.34 7.13
C LEU A 197 5.78 -13.54 7.81
N THR A 198 6.70 -13.00 7.02
CA THR A 198 7.76 -12.12 7.53
C THR A 198 7.17 -10.88 8.19
N HIS A 199 6.25 -10.19 7.52
CA HIS A 199 5.60 -9.01 8.07
C HIS A 199 4.63 -9.34 9.21
N ALA A 200 3.89 -10.44 9.12
CA ALA A 200 3.04 -10.95 10.19
C ALA A 200 3.84 -11.14 11.51
N ARG A 201 5.04 -11.74 11.42
CA ARG A 201 5.94 -11.90 12.59
C ARG A 201 6.45 -10.58 13.15
N GLN A 202 6.70 -9.59 12.29
CA GLN A 202 7.22 -8.28 12.69
C GLN A 202 6.17 -7.42 13.41
N VAL A 203 4.90 -7.51 12.99
CA VAL A 203 3.85 -6.56 13.44
C VAL A 203 2.81 -7.20 14.37
N PHE A 204 2.48 -8.48 14.16
CA PHE A 204 1.38 -9.16 14.85
C PHE A 204 1.81 -10.50 15.48
N ALA A 205 3.08 -10.65 15.82
CA ALA A 205 3.63 -11.87 16.43
C ALA A 205 3.32 -13.17 15.66
N GLY A 206 3.13 -13.06 14.33
CA GLY A 206 2.86 -14.19 13.43
C GLY A 206 1.40 -14.37 13.04
N ALA A 207 0.46 -13.63 13.66
CA ALA A 207 -0.90 -13.50 13.13
C ALA A 207 -0.91 -12.55 11.92
N PHE A 208 -1.96 -12.62 11.09
CA PHE A 208 -2.07 -11.74 9.91
C PHE A 208 -2.90 -10.48 10.15
N GLY A 209 -3.62 -10.40 11.26
CA GLY A 209 -4.38 -9.22 11.62
C GLY A 209 -4.82 -9.25 13.07
N GLU A 210 -5.44 -8.17 13.50
CA GLU A 210 -5.96 -7.98 14.85
C GLU A 210 -7.27 -7.19 14.79
N GLU A 211 -8.21 -7.55 15.67
CA GLU A 211 -9.42 -6.79 15.91
C GLU A 211 -9.11 -5.57 16.80
N CYS A 212 -9.62 -4.41 16.42
CA CYS A 212 -9.40 -3.13 17.09
C CYS A 212 -10.45 -2.86 18.17
N LEU A 213 -10.69 -3.84 19.03
CA LEU A 213 -11.57 -3.73 20.18
C LEU A 213 -10.73 -3.15 21.34
N GLY A 214 -10.91 -1.86 21.62
CA GLY A 214 -10.07 -1.09 22.55
C GLY A 214 -9.89 -1.67 23.95
#